data_AF-A0A972VNE7-F1
#
_entry.id   AF-A0A972VNE7-F1
#
_cell.length_a   1.000
_cell.length_b   1.000
_cell.length_c   1.000
_cell.angle_alpha   90.00
_cell.angle_beta   90.00
_cell.angle_gamma   90.00
#
_symmetry.space_group_name_H-M   'P 1'
#
loop_
_entity.id
_entity.type
_entity.pdbx_description
1 polymer ?
#
loop_
_entity_poly.entity_id
_entity_poly.type
_entity_poly.pdbx_seq_one_letter_code
_entity_poly.pdbx_strand_id
1 'polypeptide(L)' 'MLNYAKILTATPWKVEKTHIDDLRNQGFSDKAILQINMVIDYFNYVNRLASGLGVELEDYWEENSL' A
#
# COMPACT_ATOMS: atom_id res chain seq x y z
N MET A 1 -8.21 -7.35 -3.69
CA MET A 1 -6.85 -6.78 -3.52
C MET A 1 -6.84 -5.32 -3.05
N LEU A 2 -7.38 -4.34 -3.82
CA LEU A 2 -7.25 -2.90 -3.48
C LEU A 2 -7.95 -2.50 -2.16
N ASN A 3 -9.03 -3.18 -1.76
CA ASN A 3 -9.65 -2.96 -0.45
C ASN A 3 -8.69 -3.31 0.70
N TYR A 4 -7.94 -4.41 0.58
CA TYR A 4 -6.91 -4.77 1.55
C TYR A 4 -5.81 -3.70 1.61
N ALA A 5 -5.35 -3.21 0.44
CA ALA A 5 -4.38 -2.11 0.37
C ALA A 5 -4.86 -0.85 1.10
N LYS A 6 -6.12 -0.44 0.87
CA LYS A 6 -6.72 0.72 1.52
C LYS A 6 -6.72 0.60 3.05
N ILE A 7 -7.15 -0.56 3.58
CA ILE A 7 -7.21 -0.78 5.04
C ILE A 7 -5.80 -0.82 5.63
N LEU A 8 -4.87 -1.53 4.99
CA LEU A 8 -3.49 -1.64 5.46
C LEU A 8 -2.75 -0.28 5.46
N THR A 9 -3.01 0.57 4.46
CA THR A 9 -2.44 1.91 4.39
C THR A 9 -3.03 2.87 5.42
N ALA A 10 -4.36 2.93 5.54
CA ALA A 10 -5.04 3.95 6.35
C ALA A 10 -5.24 3.54 7.81
N THR A 11 -5.52 2.26 8.06
CA THR A 11 -5.87 1.73 9.39
C THR A 11 -5.29 0.33 9.58
N PRO A 12 -3.94 0.16 9.58
CA PRO A 12 -3.31 -1.15 9.69
C PRO A 12 -3.72 -1.91 10.98
N TRP A 13 -4.04 -1.19 12.06
CA TRP A 13 -4.54 -1.78 13.32
C TRP A 13 -5.94 -2.41 13.22
N LYS A 14 -6.65 -2.23 12.09
CA LYS A 14 -7.94 -2.89 11.81
C LYS A 14 -7.81 -4.11 10.90
N VAL A 15 -6.59 -4.50 10.51
CA VAL A 15 -6.40 -5.68 9.66
C VAL A 15 -6.70 -6.94 10.47
N GLU A 16 -7.80 -7.57 10.12
CA GLU A 16 -8.25 -8.87 10.64
C GLU A 16 -7.99 -10.02 9.66
N LYS A 17 -8.05 -11.26 10.15
CA LYS A 17 -7.89 -12.49 9.35
C LYS A 17 -8.90 -12.57 8.18
N THR A 18 -10.11 -12.07 8.36
CA THR A 18 -11.17 -12.00 7.34
C THR A 18 -10.69 -11.33 6.05
N HIS A 19 -9.88 -10.27 6.15
CA HIS A 19 -9.33 -9.60 4.96
C HIS A 19 -8.33 -10.48 4.19
N ILE A 20 -7.58 -11.34 4.90
CA ILE A 20 -6.66 -12.30 4.28
C ILE A 20 -7.46 -13.42 3.61
N ASP A 21 -8.49 -13.92 4.29
CA ASP A 21 -9.37 -14.96 3.77
C ASP A 21 -10.15 -14.46 2.54
N ASP A 22 -10.55 -13.18 2.49
CA ASP A 22 -11.15 -12.56 1.31
C ASP A 22 -10.22 -12.55 0.09
N LEU A 23 -8.91 -12.35 0.31
CA LEU A 23 -7.91 -12.46 -0.77
C LEU A 23 -7.76 -13.91 -1.23
N ARG A 24 -7.76 -14.88 -0.32
CA ARG A 24 -7.74 -16.31 -0.67
C ARG A 24 -8.98 -16.70 -1.48
N ASN A 25 -10.16 -16.22 -1.08
CA ASN A 25 -11.43 -16.46 -1.77
C ASN A 25 -11.45 -15.86 -3.19
N GLN A 26 -10.66 -14.81 -3.44
CA GLN A 26 -10.42 -14.24 -4.77
C GLN A 26 -9.40 -15.03 -5.61
N GLY A 27 -8.84 -16.13 -5.08
CA GLY A 27 -7.89 -17.00 -5.77
C GLY A 27 -6.42 -16.64 -5.59
N PHE A 28 -6.08 -15.68 -4.70
CA PHE A 28 -4.69 -15.39 -4.40
C PHE A 28 -4.07 -16.49 -3.54
N SER A 29 -2.89 -16.97 -3.94
CA SER A 29 -2.07 -17.87 -3.12
C SER A 29 -1.48 -17.11 -1.93
N ASP A 30 -1.08 -17.82 -0.87
CA ASP A 30 -0.41 -17.19 0.28
C ASP A 30 0.86 -16.43 -0.13
N LYS A 31 1.59 -16.94 -1.13
CA LYS A 31 2.75 -16.23 -1.72
C LYS A 31 2.33 -14.91 -2.37
N ALA A 32 1.24 -14.90 -3.14
CA ALA A 32 0.74 -13.68 -3.76
C ALA A 32 0.24 -12.68 -2.70
N ILE A 33 -0.42 -13.15 -1.64
CA ILE A 33 -0.87 -12.30 -0.52
C ILE A 33 0.33 -11.66 0.20
N LEU A 34 1.39 -12.44 0.45
CA LEU A 34 2.64 -11.91 1.01
C LEU A 34 3.22 -10.80 0.12
N GLN A 35 3.28 -11.03 -1.20
CA GLN A 35 3.79 -10.03 -2.15
C GLN A 35 2.92 -8.76 -2.17
N ILE A 36 1.59 -8.91 -2.16
CA ILE A 36 0.66 -7.79 -2.04
C ILE A 36 0.98 -6.98 -0.78
N ASN A 37 1.11 -7.65 0.37
CA ASN A 37 1.41 -7.01 1.65
C ASN A 37 2.73 -6.24 1.61
N MET A 38 3.80 -6.87 1.12
CA MET A 38 5.13 -6.27 1.02
C MET A 38 5.15 -5.03 0.13
N VAL A 39 4.45 -5.06 -1.01
CA VAL A 39 4.39 -3.90 -1.92
C VAL A 39 3.66 -2.74 -1.25
N ILE A 40 2.51 -3.01 -0.61
CA ILE A 40 1.75 -1.97 0.11
C ILE A 40 2.62 -1.35 1.22
N ASP A 41 3.30 -2.17 2.01
CA ASP A 41 4.13 -1.69 3.12
C ASP A 41 5.36 -0.91 2.65
N TYR A 42 5.97 -1.30 1.53
CA TYR A 42 7.06 -0.55 0.91
C TYR A 42 6.62 0.89 0.58
N PHE A 43 5.47 1.05 -0.09
CA PHE A 43 4.93 2.37 -0.39
C PHE A 43 4.53 3.14 0.87
N ASN A 44 3.91 2.47 1.85
CA ASN A 44 3.57 3.11 3.13
C ASN A 44 4.82 3.66 3.83
N TYR A 45 5.93 2.92 3.82
CA TYR A 45 7.20 3.35 4.40
C TYR A 45 7.78 4.56 3.66
N VAL A 46 7.95 4.46 2.33
CA VAL A 46 8.54 5.54 1.52
C VAL A 46 7.69 6.80 1.58
N ASN A 47 6.37 6.67 1.46
CA ASN A 47 5.45 7.82 1.50
C ASN A 47 5.48 8.53 2.87
N ARG A 48 5.57 7.77 3.97
CA ARG A 48 5.69 8.34 5.32
C ARG A 48 7.05 9.02 5.54
N LEU A 49 8.13 8.48 5.00
CA LEU A 49 9.43 9.15 5.01
C LEU A 49 9.39 10.48 4.27
N ALA A 50 8.90 10.47 3.03
CA ALA A 50 8.79 11.67 2.22
C ALA A 50 7.90 12.72 2.90
N SER A 51 6.70 12.32 3.33
CA SER A 51 5.76 13.24 3.99
C SER A 51 6.27 13.74 5.35
N GLY A 52 6.94 12.88 6.12
CA GLY A 52 7.44 13.22 7.46
C GLY A 52 8.64 14.17 7.43
N LEU A 53 9.41 14.17 6.33
CA LEU A 53 10.55 15.06 6.13
C LEU A 53 10.21 16.28 5.25
N GLY A 54 8.99 16.34 4.68
CA GLY A 54 8.59 17.41 3.76
C GLY A 54 9.31 17.36 2.42
N VAL A 55 9.60 16.16 1.90
CA VAL A 55 10.21 15.98 0.58
C VAL A 55 9.21 16.38 -0.50
N GLU A 56 9.63 17.32 -1.35
CA GLU A 56 8.85 17.79 -2.51
C GLU A 56 9.18 16.96 -3.76
N LEU A 57 8.30 17.03 -4.76
CA LEU A 57 8.56 16.42 -6.07
C LEU A 57 9.65 17.21 -6.78
N GLU A 58 10.38 16.54 -7.67
CA GLU A 58 11.38 17.20 -8.53
C GLU A 58 10.65 18.10 -9.55
N ASP A 59 11.25 19.24 -9.90
CA ASP A 59 10.71 20.23 -10.85
C ASP A 59 10.24 19.61 -12.18
N TYR A 60 10.89 18.52 -12.61
CA TYR A 60 10.52 17.74 -13.80
C TYR A 60 9.05 17.28 -13.79
N TRP A 61 8.49 16.95 -12.63
CA TRP A 61 7.11 16.49 -12.49
C TRP A 61 6.09 17.63 -12.54
N GLU A 62 6.49 18.87 -12.19
CA GLU A 62 5.65 20.06 -12.31
C GLU A 62 5.53 20.52 -13.76
N GLU A 63 6.63 20.52 -14.52
CA GLU A 63 6.62 20.91 -15.94
C GLU A 63 5.76 19.99 -16.83
N ASN A 64 5.53 18.75 -16.38
CA ASN A 64 4.76 17.73 -17.09
C ASN A 64 3.36 17.46 -16.51
N SER A 65 2.94 18.20 -15.47
CA SER A 65 1.56 18.13 -14.96
C SER A 65 0.67 19.10 -15.75
N LEU A 66 0.00 18.57 -16.77
CA LEU A 66 -1.06 19.23 -17.56
C LEU A 66 -2.29 19.59 -16.72
#